data_AF-A0A7V3G777-F1
#
_entry.id   AF-A0A7V3G777-F1
#
_cell.length_a   1.000
_cell.length_b   1.000
_cell.length_c   1.000
_cell.angle_alpha   90.00
_cell.angle_beta   90.00
_cell.angle_gamma   90.00
#
_symmetry.space_group_name_H-M   'P 1'
#
loop_
_entity.id
_entity.type
_entity.pdbx_description
1 polymer ?
#
loop_
_entity_poly.entity_id
_entity_poly.type
_entity_poly.pdbx_seq_one_letter_code
_entity_poly.pdbx_strand_id
1 'polypeptide(L)'
;MSETTATERADIHSVRNIVLLSIPLFIAHGFEEALTGIHTIDSQVMFAVGWMPFPVEVSFYVFQATFWIALLGVYFLLAYRTLFVPLAIAIGIIYLYELHHVYKAAQIGGYYPGLISSMALYVVGFFFWKKLLKKLLY
;
A
#
# COMPACT_ATOMS: atom_id res chain seq x y z
N MET A 1 10.37 -18.26 -28.52
CA MET A 1 9.61 -17.56 -27.45
C MET A 1 8.74 -16.52 -28.14
N SER A 2 7.41 -16.54 -27.99
CA SER A 2 6.56 -15.57 -28.72
C SER A 2 6.69 -14.17 -28.10
N GLU A 3 6.59 -13.15 -28.94
CA GLU A 3 6.66 -11.73 -28.55
C GLU A 3 5.68 -11.38 -27.42
N THR A 4 4.49 -11.98 -27.44
CA THR A 4 3.46 -11.88 -26.37
C THR A 4 4.00 -12.27 -24.98
N THR A 5 4.86 -13.29 -24.89
CA THR A 5 5.43 -13.74 -23.60
C THR A 5 6.59 -12.88 -23.11
N ALA A 6 7.19 -12.07 -23.99
CA ALA A 6 8.26 -11.13 -23.62
C ALA A 6 7.66 -9.84 -23.06
N THR A 7 6.66 -9.28 -23.74
CA THR A 7 5.91 -8.09 -23.29
C THR A 7 5.25 -8.32 -21.94
N GLU A 8 4.58 -9.46 -21.77
CA GLU A 8 3.92 -9.79 -20.50
C GLU A 8 4.90 -9.88 -19.32
N ARG A 9 6.09 -10.46 -19.54
CA ARG A 9 7.13 -10.50 -18.51
C ARG A 9 7.63 -9.10 -18.17
N ALA A 10 7.87 -8.26 -19.17
CA ALA A 10 8.30 -6.89 -18.96
C ALA A 10 7.28 -6.10 -18.12
N ASP A 11 5.98 -6.25 -18.39
CA ASP A 11 4.93 -5.60 -17.61
C ASP A 11 4.89 -6.08 -16.16
N ILE A 12 4.97 -7.41 -15.92
CA ILE A 12 5.04 -7.98 -14.57
C ILE A 12 6.25 -7.43 -13.82
N HIS A 13 7.44 -7.44 -14.42
CA HIS A 13 8.64 -6.88 -13.80
C HIS A 13 8.46 -5.39 -13.47
N SER A 14 7.84 -4.64 -14.37
CA SER A 14 7.65 -3.21 -14.19
C SER A 14 6.70 -2.87 -13.02
N VAL A 15 5.64 -3.65 -12.81
CA VAL A 15 4.71 -3.50 -11.67
C VAL A 15 5.40 -3.94 -10.39
N ARG A 16 6.14 -5.06 -10.42
CA ARG A 16 6.90 -5.57 -9.27
C ARG A 16 7.93 -4.56 -8.76
N ASN A 17 8.63 -3.86 -9.66
CA ASN A 17 9.61 -2.83 -9.26
C ASN A 17 8.94 -1.66 -8.54
N ILE A 18 7.71 -1.29 -8.95
CA ILE A 18 6.94 -0.25 -8.27
C ILE A 18 6.53 -0.72 -6.87
N VAL A 19 6.09 -1.97 -6.72
CA VAL A 19 5.79 -2.56 -5.40
C VAL A 19 7.04 -2.64 -4.53
N LEU A 20 8.20 -3.00 -5.08
CA LEU A 20 9.45 -3.00 -4.32
C LEU A 20 9.80 -1.61 -3.80
N LEU A 21 9.61 -0.58 -4.63
CA LEU A 21 9.82 0.82 -4.24
C LEU A 21 8.81 1.29 -3.19
N SER A 22 7.57 0.79 -3.22
CA SER A 22 6.54 1.20 -2.27
C SER A 22 6.75 0.63 -0.87
N ILE A 23 7.42 -0.51 -0.73
CA ILE A 23 7.67 -1.12 0.59
C ILE A 23 8.39 -0.17 1.55
N PRO A 24 9.57 0.42 1.23
CA PRO A 24 10.21 1.38 2.13
C PRO A 24 9.36 2.65 2.34
N LEU A 25 8.51 3.03 1.38
CA LEU A 25 7.59 4.16 1.55
C LEU A 25 6.46 3.84 2.54
N PHE A 26 5.87 2.64 2.48
CA PHE A 26 4.87 2.17 3.45
C PHE A 26 5.47 2.02 4.85
N ILE A 27 6.73 1.62 4.95
CA ILE A 27 7.45 1.57 6.23
C ILE A 27 7.63 2.98 6.79
N ALA A 28 8.14 3.92 5.98
CA ALA A 28 8.29 5.32 6.38
C ALA A 28 6.94 5.94 6.77
N HIS A 29 5.89 5.58 6.05
CA HIS A 29 4.52 6.00 6.33
C HIS A 29 4.02 5.50 7.67
N GLY A 30 4.12 4.19 7.94
CA GLY A 30 3.74 3.63 9.24
C GLY A 30 4.56 4.21 10.41
N PHE A 31 5.80 4.64 10.18
CA PHE A 31 6.58 5.39 11.18
C PHE A 31 6.03 6.79 11.44
N GLU A 32 5.70 7.57 10.40
CA GLU A 32 5.06 8.88 10.59
C GLU A 32 3.75 8.74 11.37
N GLU A 33 2.92 7.78 10.99
CA GLU A 33 1.65 7.45 11.65
C GLU A 33 1.83 7.09 13.13
N ALA A 34 2.83 6.25 13.44
CA ALA A 34 3.18 5.89 14.81
C ALA A 34 3.61 7.11 15.63
N LEU A 35 4.54 7.89 15.10
CA LEU A 35 5.13 9.06 15.78
C LEU A 35 4.13 10.20 15.97
N THR A 36 3.14 10.31 15.10
CA THR A 36 2.09 11.33 15.17
C THR A 36 0.79 10.83 15.79
N GLY A 37 0.78 9.61 16.32
CA GLY A 37 -0.27 9.12 17.20
C GLY A 37 -1.56 8.71 16.50
N ILE A 38 -1.53 8.30 15.22
CA ILE A 38 -2.75 7.94 14.47
C ILE A 38 -3.61 6.91 15.19
N HIS A 39 -2.96 5.97 15.89
CA HIS A 39 -3.59 4.88 16.63
C HIS A 39 -4.46 5.34 17.81
N THR A 40 -4.37 6.62 18.21
CA THR A 40 -5.20 7.20 19.27
C THR A 40 -6.40 8.00 18.74
N ILE A 41 -6.34 8.47 17.49
CA ILE A 41 -7.31 9.43 16.95
C ILE A 41 -8.12 8.89 15.76
N ASP A 42 -7.64 7.85 15.08
CA ASP A 42 -8.27 7.35 13.86
C ASP A 42 -9.24 6.18 14.14
N SER A 43 -10.51 6.40 13.84
CA SER A 43 -11.56 5.38 13.91
C SER A 43 -11.31 4.16 13.01
N GLN A 44 -10.58 4.33 11.90
CA GLN A 44 -10.23 3.24 10.98
C GLN A 44 -9.19 2.31 11.61
N VAL A 45 -8.24 2.84 12.39
CA VAL A 45 -7.33 2.01 13.17
C VAL A 45 -8.12 1.23 14.22
N MET A 46 -9.02 1.89 14.96
CA MET A 46 -9.89 1.21 15.92
C MET A 46 -10.73 0.11 15.26
N PHE A 47 -11.28 0.35 14.07
CA PHE A 47 -12.03 -0.65 13.32
C PHE A 47 -11.15 -1.84 12.90
N ALA A 48 -9.93 -1.56 12.42
CA ALA A 48 -9.02 -2.58 11.89
C ALA A 48 -8.42 -3.48 12.97
N VAL A 49 -8.10 -2.94 14.15
CA VAL A 49 -7.34 -3.67 15.19
C VAL A 49 -7.95 -3.66 16.58
N GLY A 50 -9.03 -2.90 16.82
CA GLY A 50 -9.65 -2.76 18.14
C GLY A 50 -10.34 -4.01 18.67
N TRP A 51 -10.56 -5.01 17.81
CA TRP A 51 -11.08 -6.33 18.20
C TRP A 51 -9.99 -7.27 18.74
N MET A 52 -8.71 -6.90 18.64
CA MET A 52 -7.61 -7.69 19.18
C MET A 52 -7.56 -7.61 20.72
N PRO A 53 -7.09 -8.64 21.42
CA PRO A 53 -7.06 -8.67 22.90
C PRO A 53 -5.97 -7.78 23.53
N PHE A 54 -5.27 -6.97 22.75
CA PHE A 54 -4.19 -6.09 23.19
C PHE A 54 -4.63 -4.62 23.17
N PRO A 55 -3.94 -3.72 23.89
CA PRO A 55 -4.15 -2.28 23.73
C PRO A 55 -4.02 -1.86 22.25
N VAL A 56 -4.87 -0.94 21.80
CA VAL A 56 -4.97 -0.53 20.37
C VAL A 56 -3.62 -0.12 19.79
N GLU A 57 -2.78 0.58 20.56
CA GLU A 57 -1.43 0.95 20.17
C GLU A 57 -0.56 -0.28 19.85
N VAL A 58 -0.55 -1.28 20.73
CA VAL A 58 0.20 -2.53 20.51
C VAL A 58 -0.34 -3.26 19.29
N SER A 59 -1.66 -3.35 19.17
CA SER A 59 -2.33 -3.97 18.03
C SER A 59 -2.01 -3.25 16.71
N PHE A 60 -1.90 -1.93 16.72
CA PHE A 60 -1.49 -1.12 15.58
C PHE A 60 -0.05 -1.43 15.15
N TYR A 61 0.91 -1.50 16.09
CA TYR A 61 2.30 -1.85 15.75
C TYR A 61 2.42 -3.28 15.22
N VAL A 62 1.69 -4.24 15.80
CA VAL A 62 1.64 -5.62 15.30
C VAL A 62 1.04 -5.66 13.90
N PHE A 63 -0.04 -4.92 13.65
CA PHE A 63 -0.66 -4.80 12.33
C PHE A 63 0.34 -4.22 11.31
N GLN A 64 1.03 -3.13 11.64
CA GLN A 64 2.03 -2.51 10.76
C GLN A 64 3.16 -3.48 10.40
N ALA A 65 3.75 -4.14 11.40
CA ALA A 65 4.81 -5.11 11.17
C ALA A 65 4.33 -6.29 10.29
N THR A 66 3.13 -6.80 10.57
CA THR A 66 2.53 -7.87 9.76
C THR A 66 2.24 -7.42 8.34
N PHE A 67 1.74 -6.20 8.18
CA PHE A 67 1.47 -5.58 6.88
C PHE A 67 2.75 -5.42 6.05
N TRP A 68 3.85 -4.94 6.64
CA TRP A 68 5.13 -4.81 5.94
C TRP A 68 5.69 -6.17 5.49
N ILE A 69 5.59 -7.19 6.35
CA ILE A 69 5.97 -8.57 6.00
C ILE A 69 5.08 -9.09 4.86
N ALA A 70 3.77 -8.82 4.92
CA ALA A 70 2.83 -9.22 3.88
C ALA A 70 3.16 -8.55 2.54
N LEU A 71 3.54 -7.26 2.52
CA LEU A 71 3.98 -6.57 1.31
C LEU A 71 5.22 -7.23 0.68
N LEU A 72 6.20 -7.61 1.50
CA LEU A 72 7.38 -8.38 1.04
C LEU A 72 6.96 -9.72 0.44
N GLY A 73 6.06 -10.45 1.12
CA GLY A 73 5.51 -11.71 0.61
C GLY A 73 4.82 -11.53 -0.74
N VAL A 74 3.95 -10.53 -0.87
CA VAL A 74 3.27 -10.20 -2.12
C VAL A 74 4.27 -9.84 -3.22
N TYR A 75 5.32 -9.07 -2.93
CA TYR A 75 6.35 -8.74 -3.92
C TYR A 75 7.02 -9.99 -4.54
N PHE A 76 7.31 -11.00 -3.73
CA PHE A 76 7.83 -12.28 -4.23
C PHE A 76 6.76 -13.05 -5.01
N LEU A 77 5.52 -13.10 -4.50
CA LEU A 77 4.42 -13.82 -5.14
C LEU A 77 3.98 -13.22 -6.47
N LEU A 78 4.18 -11.92 -6.69
CA LEU A 78 3.91 -11.26 -7.98
C LEU A 78 4.77 -11.81 -9.13
N ALA A 79 5.83 -12.58 -8.85
CA ALA A 79 6.58 -13.29 -9.88
C ALA A 79 5.75 -14.41 -10.56
N TYR A 80 4.73 -14.93 -9.88
CA TYR A 80 3.90 -16.02 -10.39
C TYR A 80 2.72 -15.47 -11.19
N ARG A 81 2.70 -15.81 -12.48
CA ARG A 81 1.72 -15.29 -13.46
C ARG A 81 0.26 -15.47 -13.05
N THR A 82 -0.09 -16.62 -12.46
CA THR A 82 -1.46 -16.94 -12.02
C THR A 82 -1.93 -16.09 -10.84
N LEU A 83 -1.00 -15.62 -10.00
CA LEU A 83 -1.30 -14.79 -8.84
C LEU A 83 -1.15 -13.30 -9.13
N PHE A 84 -0.51 -12.93 -10.24
CA PHE A 84 -0.14 -11.55 -10.54
C PHE A 84 -1.34 -10.59 -10.50
N VAL A 85 -2.39 -10.86 -11.29
CA VAL A 85 -3.54 -9.95 -11.40
C VAL A 85 -4.27 -9.75 -10.07
N PRO A 86 -4.71 -10.80 -9.34
CA PRO A 86 -5.43 -10.59 -8.08
C PRO A 86 -4.56 -9.89 -7.03
N LEU A 87 -3.27 -10.23 -6.93
CA LEU A 87 -2.36 -9.56 -6.00
C LEU A 87 -2.10 -8.10 -6.37
N ALA A 88 -1.92 -7.81 -7.66
CA ALA A 88 -1.72 -6.44 -8.12
C ALA A 88 -2.97 -5.57 -7.86
N ILE A 89 -4.17 -6.13 -8.04
CA ILE A 89 -5.41 -5.42 -7.70
C ILE A 89 -5.49 -5.17 -6.18
N ALA A 90 -5.17 -6.17 -5.35
CA ALA A 90 -5.17 -6.00 -3.89
C ALA A 90 -4.21 -4.88 -3.43
N ILE A 91 -2.99 -4.84 -3.98
CA ILE A 91 -2.05 -3.73 -3.74
C ILE A 91 -2.59 -2.39 -4.28
N GLY A 92 -3.21 -2.41 -5.46
CA GLY A 92 -3.86 -1.24 -6.05
C GLY A 92 -4.91 -0.61 -5.14
N ILE A 93 -5.72 -1.44 -4.47
CA ILE A 93 -6.74 -1.00 -3.51
C ILE A 93 -6.09 -0.32 -2.30
N ILE A 94 -4.97 -0.83 -1.81
CA ILE A 94 -4.22 -0.20 -0.71
C ILE A 94 -3.79 1.21 -1.11
N TYR A 95 -3.20 1.42 -2.30
CA TYR A 95 -2.85 2.77 -2.74
C TYR A 95 -4.03 3.73 -2.83
N LEU A 96 -5.22 3.23 -3.19
CA LEU A 96 -6.43 4.06 -3.19
C LEU A 96 -6.89 4.37 -1.78
N TYR A 97 -6.79 3.42 -0.86
CA TYR A 97 -7.10 3.62 0.56
C TYR A 97 -6.22 4.71 1.18
N GLU A 98 -4.93 4.78 0.84
CA GLU A 98 -4.01 5.83 1.32
C GLU A 98 -4.52 7.26 1.04
N LEU A 99 -5.36 7.47 0.02
CA LEU A 99 -5.94 8.79 -0.28
C LEU A 99 -6.80 9.33 0.88
N HIS A 100 -7.19 8.48 1.83
CA HIS A 100 -7.96 8.92 2.99
C HIS A 100 -7.22 9.95 3.85
N HIS A 101 -5.87 9.95 3.90
CA HIS A 101 -5.13 10.96 4.68
C HIS A 101 -5.37 12.38 4.13
N VAL A 102 -5.40 12.55 2.80
CA VAL A 102 -5.75 13.84 2.17
C VAL A 102 -7.18 14.23 2.50
N TYR A 103 -8.11 13.29 2.40
CA TYR A 103 -9.50 13.53 2.72
C TYR A 103 -9.65 14.00 4.17
N LYS A 104 -9.03 13.30 5.13
CA LYS A 104 -9.05 13.64 6.55
C LYS A 104 -8.39 14.98 6.83
N ALA A 105 -7.23 15.26 6.24
CA ALA A 105 -6.55 16.55 6.35
C ALA A 105 -7.43 17.72 5.87
N ALA A 106 -8.13 17.52 4.74
CA ALA A 106 -9.08 18.51 4.23
C ALA A 106 -10.28 18.72 5.17
N GLN A 107 -10.81 17.65 5.78
CA GLN A 107 -11.91 17.74 6.74
C GLN A 107 -11.55 18.52 8.01
N ILE A 108 -10.34 18.33 8.54
CA ILE A 108 -9.89 19.00 9.76
C ILE A 108 -9.24 20.37 9.50
N GLY A 109 -9.01 20.72 8.23
CA GLY A 109 -8.36 21.98 7.84
C GLY A 109 -6.89 22.07 8.25
N GLY A 110 -6.18 20.94 8.35
CA GLY A 110 -4.84 20.88 8.93
C GLY A 110 -4.12 19.56 8.68
N TYR A 111 -2.99 19.39 9.37
CA TYR A 111 -2.19 18.17 9.27
C TYR A 111 -2.91 16.96 9.86
N TYR A 112 -2.91 15.85 9.12
CA TYR A 112 -3.39 14.55 9.57
C TYR A 112 -2.22 13.55 9.62
N PRO A 113 -2.09 12.70 10.66
CA PRO A 113 -1.07 11.66 10.71
C PRO A 113 -0.96 10.85 9.42
N GLY A 114 0.27 10.69 8.91
CA GLY A 114 0.54 9.96 7.67
C GLY A 114 0.39 10.78 6.38
N LEU A 115 -0.06 12.05 6.47
CA LEU A 115 -0.26 12.90 5.30
C LEU A 115 1.03 13.15 4.50
N ILE A 116 2.17 13.39 5.16
CA ILE A 116 3.37 13.85 4.46
C ILE A 116 3.98 12.69 3.65
N SER A 117 4.17 11.54 4.28
CA SER A 117 4.71 10.33 3.63
C SER A 117 3.76 9.73 2.60
N SER A 118 2.43 9.81 2.80
CA SER A 118 1.45 9.30 1.84
C SER A 118 1.48 10.04 0.50
N MET A 119 1.97 11.30 0.45
CA MET A 119 2.17 12.01 -0.83
C MET A 119 3.06 11.23 -1.80
N ALA A 120 4.14 10.62 -1.30
CA ALA A 120 5.03 9.80 -2.13
C ALA A 120 4.30 8.52 -2.60
N LEU A 121 3.49 7.92 -1.73
CA LEU A 121 2.67 6.75 -2.06
C LEU A 121 1.62 7.07 -3.13
N TYR A 122 1.07 8.29 -3.19
CA TYR A 122 0.12 8.67 -4.25
C TYR A 122 0.77 8.72 -5.63
N VAL A 123 1.97 9.29 -5.71
CA VAL A 123 2.73 9.34 -6.96
C VAL A 123 3.05 7.92 -7.43
N VAL A 124 3.53 7.08 -6.51
CA VAL A 124 3.83 5.66 -6.79
C VAL A 124 2.58 4.89 -7.17
N GLY A 125 1.46 5.10 -6.47
CA GLY A 125 0.17 4.49 -6.73
C GLY A 125 -0.42 4.89 -8.09
N PHE A 126 -0.25 6.14 -8.52
CA PHE A 126 -0.63 6.59 -9.86
C PHE A 126 0.14 5.83 -10.95
N PHE A 127 1.47 5.75 -10.83
CA PHE A 127 2.28 5.01 -11.79
C PHE A 127 1.97 3.51 -11.76
N PHE A 128 1.68 2.95 -10.58
CA PHE A 128 1.25 1.57 -10.41
C PHE A 128 -0.02 1.29 -11.23
N TRP A 129 -1.09 2.06 -10.99
CA TRP A 129 -2.37 1.88 -11.68
C TRP A 129 -2.25 2.11 -13.18
N LYS A 130 -1.47 3.12 -13.61
CA LYS A 130 -1.19 3.36 -15.04
C LYS A 130 -0.61 2.12 -15.72
N LYS A 131 0.36 1.46 -15.09
CA LYS A 131 0.98 0.25 -15.66
C LYS A 131 0.05 -0.96 -15.60
N LEU A 132 -0.65 -1.15 -14.49
CA LEU A 132 -1.57 -2.27 -14.33
C LEU A 132 -2.73 -2.18 -15.35
N LEU A 133 -3.35 -1.02 -15.49
CA LEU A 133 -4.44 -0.80 -16.44
C LEU A 133 -3.98 -0.96 -17.89
N LYS A 134 -2.76 -0.48 -18.22
CA LYS A 134 -2.18 -0.72 -19.56
C LYS A 134 -2.14 -2.21 -19.89
N LYS A 135 -1.70 -3.05 -18.94
CA LYS A 135 -1.65 -4.51 -19.13
C LYS A 135 -3.04 -5.18 -19.17
N LEU A 136 -4.03 -4.63 -18.46
CA LEU A 136 -5.37 -5.23 -18.40
C LEU A 136 -6.22 -4.89 -19.62
N LEU A 137 -5.96 -3.76 -20.27
CA LEU A 137 -6.79 -3.21 -21.35
C LEU A 137 -6.17 -3.37 -22.75
N TYR A 138 -4.86 -3.61 -22.85
CA TYR A 138 -4.11 -3.76 -24.09
C TYR A 138 -3.24 -5.02 -24.06
#